data_AF-A0A2J6TCS3-F1
#
_entry.id   AF-A0A2J6TCS3-F1
#
_cell.length_a   1.000
_cell.length_b   1.000
_cell.length_c   1.000
_cell.angle_alpha   90.00
_cell.angle_beta   90.00
_cell.angle_gamma   90.00
#
_symmetry.space_group_name_H-M   'P 1'
#
loop_
_entity.id
_entity.type
_entity.pdbx_description
1 polymer ?
#
loop_
_entity_poly.entity_id
_entity_poly.type
_entity_poly.pdbx_seq_one_letter_code
_entity_poly.pdbx_strand_id
1 'polypeptide(L)'
;MKAAREEYNIHGPNFVWSIDSYCKLRFCGIEIYAGIDAYSRFVPWIYIGISNGYAISMQYLDLVDEMEVIPLHIRSDRGCETPIITNAHYILYKATCQTRGINPYQFSDLY
;
A
#
# COMPACT_ATOMS: atom_id res chain seq x y z
N MET A 1 -7.06 26.78 6.00
CA MET A 1 -7.27 26.52 4.56
C MET A 1 -7.96 25.17 4.44
N LYS A 2 -9.21 25.11 3.99
CA LYS A 2 -9.84 23.82 3.67
C LYS A 2 -9.10 23.27 2.46
N ALA A 3 -8.42 22.13 2.59
CA ALA A 3 -8.00 21.37 1.43
C ALA A 3 -9.27 21.10 0.63
N ALA A 4 -9.40 21.67 -0.57
CA ALA A 4 -10.35 21.17 -1.53
C ALA A 4 -9.96 19.71 -1.73
N ARG A 5 -10.80 18.77 -1.25
CA ARG A 5 -10.68 17.38 -1.65
C ARG A 5 -10.88 17.40 -3.16
N GLU A 6 -9.78 17.27 -3.92
CA GLU A 6 -9.90 16.81 -5.29
C GLU A 6 -10.78 15.56 -5.26
N GLU A 7 -11.74 15.52 -6.18
CA GLU A 7 -12.67 14.40 -6.31
C GLU A 7 -11.82 13.14 -6.48
N TYR A 8 -11.75 12.32 -5.42
CA TYR A 8 -10.84 11.19 -5.36
C TYR A 8 -11.43 10.04 -6.17
N ASN A 9 -11.41 10.23 -7.50
CA ASN A 9 -12.06 9.36 -8.47
C ASN A 9 -11.10 8.25 -8.89
N ILE A 10 -11.18 7.12 -8.21
CA ILE A 10 -10.32 5.97 -8.50
C ILE A 10 -10.94 5.16 -9.63
N HIS A 11 -10.12 4.79 -10.62
CA HIS A 11 -10.58 4.17 -11.86
C HIS A 11 -11.02 2.69 -11.74
N GLY A 12 -10.85 2.05 -10.57
CA GLY A 12 -11.33 0.68 -10.33
C GLY A 12 -10.70 -0.01 -9.11
N PRO A 13 -11.13 -1.24 -8.80
CA PRO A 13 -10.56 -2.04 -7.72
C PRO A 13 -9.06 -2.29 -7.94
N ASN A 14 -8.28 -2.33 -6.86
CA ASN A 14 -6.83 -2.55 -6.86
C ASN A 14 -6.03 -1.48 -7.62
N PHE A 15 -6.65 -0.36 -7.97
CA PHE A 15 -5.95 0.75 -8.61
C PHE A 15 -5.08 1.52 -7.60
N VAL A 16 -5.63 1.86 -6.43
CA VAL A 16 -4.86 2.40 -5.31
C VAL A 16 -5.17 1.64 -4.04
N TRP A 17 -4.14 1.11 -3.38
CA TRP A 17 -4.25 0.68 -1.99
C TRP A 17 -3.69 1.79 -1.07
N SER A 18 -4.53 2.25 -0.15
CA SER A 18 -4.12 3.19 0.90
C SER A 18 -3.66 2.41 2.12
N ILE A 19 -2.41 2.59 2.53
CA ILE A 19 -1.80 1.94 3.69
C ILE A 19 -1.58 2.98 4.79
N ASP A 20 -2.04 2.66 5.99
CA ASP A 20 -1.92 3.55 7.15
C ASP A 20 -1.47 2.79 8.40
N SER A 21 -0.83 3.52 9.30
CA SER A 21 -0.37 3.03 10.60
C SER A 21 -1.05 3.80 11.73
N TYR A 22 -1.54 3.08 12.73
CA TYR A 22 -2.09 3.68 13.94
C TYR A 22 -1.10 3.53 15.10
N CYS A 23 -0.18 4.49 15.18
CA CYS A 23 0.88 4.50 16.19
C CYS A 23 0.43 4.93 17.59
N LYS A 24 -0.84 5.30 17.80
CA LYS A 24 -1.27 5.83 19.12
C LYS A 24 -1.17 4.80 20.23
N LEU A 25 -1.24 3.51 19.95
CA LEU A 25 -1.11 2.44 20.95
C LEU A 25 0.33 1.97 21.17
N ARG A 26 1.30 2.60 20.50
CA ARG A 26 2.71 2.24 20.60
C ARG A 26 3.25 2.32 22.03
N PHE A 27 2.67 3.18 22.87
CA PHE A 27 3.02 3.26 24.30
C PHE A 27 2.63 2.00 25.09
N CYS A 28 1.67 1.22 24.60
CA CYS A 28 1.32 -0.11 25.11
C CYS A 28 2.07 -1.24 24.38
N GLY A 29 2.99 -0.91 23.46
CA GLY A 29 3.64 -1.88 22.59
C GLY A 29 2.77 -2.43 21.46
N ILE A 30 1.57 -1.87 21.24
CA ILE A 30 0.65 -2.33 20.20
C ILE A 30 0.72 -1.36 19.02
N GLU A 31 0.93 -1.92 17.83
CA GLU A 31 0.88 -1.20 16.57
C GLU A 31 -0.20 -1.82 15.71
N ILE A 32 -0.91 -0.97 14.98
CA ILE A 32 -1.94 -1.40 14.03
C ILE A 32 -1.54 -0.87 12.67
N TYR A 33 -1.56 -1.74 11.67
CA TYR A 33 -1.38 -1.37 10.28
C TYR A 33 -2.54 -1.92 9.47
N ALA A 34 -2.99 -1.17 8.47
CA ALA A 34 -4.04 -1.62 7.60
C ALA A 34 -3.85 -1.09 6.18
N GLY A 35 -4.25 -1.91 5.22
CA GLY A 35 -4.40 -1.53 3.82
C GLY A 35 -5.87 -1.51 3.45
N ILE A 36 -6.31 -0.50 2.69
CA ILE A 36 -7.66 -0.44 2.13
C ILE A 36 -7.58 -0.18 0.63
N ASP A 37 -8.32 -0.99 -0.14
CA ASP A 37 -8.57 -0.69 -1.55
C ASP A 37 -9.45 0.55 -1.62
N ALA A 38 -8.90 1.59 -2.23
CA ALA A 38 -9.45 2.91 -2.10
C ALA A 38 -10.71 3.11 -2.98
N TYR A 39 -10.91 2.24 -3.99
CA TYR A 39 -12.12 2.18 -4.81
C TYR A 39 -13.25 1.43 -4.10
N SER A 40 -13.05 0.14 -3.80
CA SER A 40 -14.12 -0.72 -3.26
C SER A 40 -14.34 -0.56 -1.76
N ARG A 41 -13.40 0.08 -1.05
CA ARG A 41 -13.31 0.10 0.43
C ARG A 41 -13.12 -1.29 1.05
N PHE A 42 -12.76 -2.29 0.24
CA PHE A 42 -12.33 -3.59 0.74
C PHE A 42 -11.03 -3.46 1.53
N VAL A 43 -10.93 -4.12 2.66
CA VAL A 43 -9.73 -4.12 3.52
C VAL A 43 -9.00 -5.44 3.26
N PRO A 44 -8.02 -5.48 2.34
CA PRO A 44 -7.29 -6.71 2.05
C PRO A 44 -6.44 -7.18 3.23
N TRP A 45 -6.04 -6.26 4.13
CA TRP A 45 -5.13 -6.59 5.22
C TRP A 45 -5.26 -5.65 6.41
N ILE A 46 -5.21 -6.24 7.59
CA ILE A 46 -5.05 -5.57 8.87
C ILE A 46 -4.11 -6.39 9.75
N TYR A 47 -3.18 -5.71 10.40
CA TYR A 47 -2.28 -6.28 11.39
C TYR A 47 -2.45 -5.54 12.71
N ILE A 48 -2.45 -6.30 13.80
CA ILE A 48 -2.46 -5.78 15.18
C ILE A 48 -1.44 -6.58 15.96
N GLY A 49 -0.40 -5.94 16.47
CA GLY A 49 0.62 -6.64 17.21
C GLY A 49 1.82 -5.81 17.61
N ILE A 50 2.86 -6.48 18.05
CA ILE A 50 4.15 -5.89 18.39
C ILE A 50 5.04 -6.06 17.17
N SER A 51 5.27 -4.99 16.41
CA SER A 51 6.00 -5.05 15.15
C SER A 51 7.23 -4.15 15.16
N ASN A 52 8.09 -4.37 14.17
CA ASN A 52 9.06 -3.39 13.73
C ASN A 52 8.71 -3.02 12.27
N GLY A 53 9.22 -1.89 11.78
CA GLY A 53 8.91 -1.42 10.42
C GLY A 53 9.18 -2.43 9.30
N TYR A 54 10.13 -3.36 9.50
CA TYR A 54 10.48 -4.40 8.52
C TYR A 54 9.45 -5.51 8.42
N ALA A 55 8.84 -5.90 9.55
CA ALA A 55 7.83 -6.95 9.56
C ALA A 55 6.59 -6.55 8.75
N ILE A 56 6.32 -5.25 8.59
CA ILE A 56 5.19 -4.76 7.79
C ILE A 56 5.43 -4.98 6.29
N SER A 57 6.66 -4.72 5.80
CA SER A 57 6.97 -4.98 4.39
C SER A 57 6.89 -6.46 4.03
N MET A 58 7.23 -7.36 4.96
CA MET A 58 7.08 -8.80 4.74
C MET A 58 5.61 -9.19 4.67
N GLN A 59 4.80 -8.72 5.61
CA GLN A 59 3.35 -8.97 5.59
C GLN A 59 2.68 -8.45 4.32
N TYR A 60 3.11 -7.30 3.81
CA TYR A 60 2.63 -6.78 2.53
C TYR A 60 2.97 -7.72 1.36
N LEU A 61 4.18 -8.27 1.33
CA LEU A 61 4.57 -9.22 0.28
C LEU A 61 3.80 -10.54 0.40
N ASP A 62 3.63 -11.06 1.61
CA ASP A 62 2.84 -12.27 1.88
C ASP A 62 1.38 -12.08 1.45
N LEU A 63 0.80 -10.92 1.73
CA LEU A 63 -0.55 -10.55 1.29
C LEU A 63 -0.69 -10.56 -0.24
N VAL A 64 0.28 -9.99 -0.94
CA VAL A 64 0.27 -9.90 -2.40
C VAL A 64 0.42 -11.28 -3.04
N ASP A 65 1.23 -12.15 -2.43
CA ASP A 65 1.40 -13.54 -2.84
C ASP A 65 0.10 -14.34 -2.61
N GLU A 66 -0.51 -14.23 -1.42
CA GLU A 66 -1.76 -14.91 -1.06
C GLU A 66 -2.94 -14.49 -1.95
N MET A 67 -3.07 -13.19 -2.21
CA MET A 67 -4.16 -12.64 -3.02
C MET A 67 -3.91 -12.79 -4.53
N GLU A 68 -2.69 -13.15 -4.94
CA GLU A 68 -2.20 -13.11 -6.33
C GLU A 68 -2.47 -11.76 -7.04
N VAL A 69 -2.52 -10.66 -6.26
CA VAL A 69 -2.89 -9.32 -6.73
C VAL A 69 -1.87 -8.30 -6.28
N ILE A 70 -1.34 -7.55 -7.24
CA ILE A 70 -0.49 -6.39 -6.99
C ILE A 70 -1.31 -5.14 -7.32
N PRO A 71 -1.53 -4.21 -6.38
CA PRO A 71 -2.21 -2.96 -6.70
C PRO A 71 -1.39 -2.14 -7.71
N LEU A 72 -2.01 -1.25 -8.48
CA LEU A 72 -1.26 -0.41 -9.41
C LEU A 72 -0.44 0.67 -8.68
N HIS A 73 -1.02 1.24 -7.63
CA HIS A 73 -0.37 2.23 -6.78
C HIS A 73 -0.58 1.91 -5.30
N ILE A 74 0.44 2.21 -4.51
CA ILE A 74 0.32 2.31 -3.06
C ILE A 74 0.38 3.77 -2.66
N ARG A 75 -0.55 4.18 -1.80
CA ARG A 75 -0.53 5.47 -1.13
C ARG A 75 -0.34 5.22 0.36
N SER A 76 0.57 5.95 0.97
CA SER A 76 0.70 5.97 2.42
C SER A 76 1.26 7.31 2.86
N ASP A 77 1.07 7.65 4.12
CA ASP A 77 1.61 8.86 4.68
C ASP A 77 3.15 8.76 4.81
N ARG A 78 3.81 9.89 5.04
CA ARG A 78 5.28 9.93 5.16
C ARG A 78 5.76 9.42 6.53
N GLY A 79 5.15 8.35 7.05
CA GLY A 79 5.65 7.63 8.21
C GLY A 79 7.02 7.01 7.96
N CYS A 80 7.78 6.69 9.01
CA CYS A 80 9.13 6.12 8.87
C CYS A 80 9.15 4.70 8.30
N GLU A 81 8.04 3.97 8.41
CA GLU A 81 7.97 2.54 8.10
C GLU A 81 7.43 2.29 6.68
N THR A 82 6.67 3.26 6.19
CA THR A 82 6.11 3.34 4.85
C THR A 82 7.12 3.22 3.69
N PRO A 83 8.33 3.83 3.73
CA PRO A 83 9.25 3.82 2.59
C PRO A 83 9.71 2.41 2.21
N ILE A 84 9.81 1.50 3.19
CA ILE A 84 10.25 0.12 2.97
C ILE A 84 9.19 -0.62 2.14
N ILE A 85 7.91 -0.49 2.51
CA ILE A 85 6.77 -1.09 1.79
C ILE A 85 6.70 -0.52 0.37
N THR A 86 6.78 0.81 0.23
CA THR A 86 6.75 1.47 -1.07
C THR A 86 7.87 0.99 -1.99
N ASN A 87 9.08 0.79 -1.46
CA ASN A 87 10.21 0.29 -2.24
C ASN A 87 10.02 -1.19 -2.63
N ALA A 88 9.57 -2.04 -1.70
CA ALA A 88 9.27 -3.45 -1.98
C ALA A 88 8.21 -3.58 -3.09
N HIS A 89 7.14 -2.79 -2.99
CA HIS A 89 6.10 -2.71 -4.00
C HIS A 89 6.64 -2.28 -5.37
N TYR A 90 7.43 -1.22 -5.43
CA TYR A 90 8.02 -0.73 -6.68
C TYR A 90 8.89 -1.78 -7.37
N ILE A 91 9.73 -2.48 -6.61
CA ILE A 91 10.59 -3.55 -7.13
C ILE A 91 9.73 -4.70 -7.69
N LEU A 92 8.73 -5.15 -6.92
CA LEU A 92 7.85 -6.24 -7.33
C LEU A 92 7.03 -5.89 -8.58
N TYR A 93 6.45 -4.68 -8.62
CA TYR A 93 5.70 -4.18 -9.76
C TYR A 93 6.59 -4.11 -11.01
N LYS A 94 7.80 -3.55 -10.89
CA LYS A 94 8.76 -3.46 -12.00
C LYS A 94 9.16 -4.82 -12.55
N ALA A 95 9.47 -5.79 -11.68
CA ALA A 95 9.79 -7.16 -12.09
C ALA A 95 8.61 -7.84 -12.81
N THR A 96 7.40 -7.59 -12.33
CA THR A 96 6.16 -8.11 -12.94
C THR A 96 5.91 -7.51 -14.31
N CYS A 97 6.07 -6.20 -14.46
CA CYS A 97 5.97 -5.50 -15.75
C CYS A 97 7.00 -6.04 -16.76
N GLN A 98 8.25 -6.23 -16.34
CA GLN A 98 9.30 -6.82 -17.18
C GLN A 98 8.92 -8.22 -17.65
N THR A 99 8.46 -9.07 -16.74
CA THR A 99 8.01 -10.44 -17.06
C THR A 99 6.83 -10.46 -18.04
N ARG A 100 5.93 -9.49 -17.93
CA ARG A 100 4.74 -9.36 -18.81
C ARG A 100 5.01 -8.58 -20.11
N GLY A 101 6.22 -8.03 -20.30
CA GLY A 101 6.54 -7.19 -21.44
C GLY A 101 5.81 -5.82 -21.46
N ILE A 102 5.39 -5.33 -20.29
CA ILE A 102 4.66 -4.06 -20.13
C ILE A 102 5.63 -2.96 -19.70
N ASN A 103 5.48 -1.74 -20.23
CA ASN A 103 6.25 -0.59 -19.75
C ASN A 103 5.75 -0.17 -18.34
N PRO A 104 6.59 -0.23 -17.28
CA PRO A 104 6.16 0.09 -15.92
C PRO A 104 5.74 1.56 -15.73
N TYR A 105 6.15 2.45 -16.63
CA TYR A 105 5.80 3.88 -16.60
C TYR A 105 4.54 4.23 -17.40
N GLN A 106 3.89 3.25 -18.02
CA GLN A 106 2.74 3.49 -18.90
C GLN A 106 1.51 4.08 -18.16
N PHE A 107 1.44 3.90 -16.85
CA PHE A 107 0.31 4.34 -16.02
C PHE A 107 0.69 5.36 -14.94
N SER A 108 1.97 5.76 -14.84
CA SER A 108 2.43 6.72 -13.84
C SER A 108 2.01 8.17 -14.15
N ASP A 109 1.62 8.47 -15.39
CA ASP A 109 1.30 9.83 -15.82
C ASP A 109 -0.16 10.26 -15.54
N LEU A 110 -0.93 9.40 -14.85
CA LEU A 110 -2.37 9.61 -14.60
C LEU A 110 -2.69 10.12 -13.19
N TYR A 111 -1.71 10.30 -12.30
CA TYR A 111 -1.90 10.79 -10.93
C TYR A 111 -0.65 11.47 -10.34
#